data_AF-A0A9E4JFL8-F1
#
_entry.id   AF-A0A9E4JFL8-F1
#
_cell.length_a   1.000
_cell.length_b   1.000
_cell.length_c   1.000
_cell.angle_alpha   90.00
_cell.angle_beta   90.00
_cell.angle_gamma   90.00
#
_symmetry.space_group_name_H-M   'P 1'
#
loop_
_entity.id
_entity.type
_entity.pdbx_description
1 polymer ?
#
loop_
_entity_poly.entity_id
_entity_poly.type
_entity_poly.pdbx_seq_one_letter_code
_entity_poly.pdbx_strand_id
1 'polypeptide(L)'
;MRPGDRVGVETYGYPPAMQALLSTGAVLVPLHVDAEGVRLDELERALAAGGLVAAYLIPRHQYPTTASLIAPRRLALLALARRHRFALIEDD
;
A
#
# COMPACT_ATOMS: atom_id res chain seq x y z
N MET A 1 0.09 14.69 -3.97
CA MET A 1 0.98 14.39 -2.84
C MET A 1 1.85 15.59 -2.56
N ARG A 2 2.19 15.83 -1.30
CA ARG A 2 3.03 16.91 -0.80
C ARG A 2 4.27 16.31 -0.09
N PRO A 3 5.40 17.04 -0.02
CA PRO A 3 6.54 16.58 0.78
C PRO A 3 6.14 16.28 2.22
N GLY A 4 6.57 15.14 2.75
CA GLY A 4 6.22 14.64 4.09
C GLY A 4 4.95 13.79 4.15
N ASP A 5 4.15 13.72 3.08
CA ASP A 5 3.03 12.77 2.99
C ASP A 5 3.55 11.33 3.09
N ARG A 6 2.82 10.48 3.84
CA ARG A 6 3.19 9.06 3.98
C ARG A 6 2.47 8.22 2.93
N VAL A 7 3.18 7.28 2.32
CA VAL A 7 2.62 6.34 1.34
C VAL A 7 2.96 4.91 1.71
N GLY A 8 1.94 4.07 1.83
CA GLY A 8 2.11 2.64 2.02
C GLY A 8 2.61 1.98 0.73
N VAL A 9 3.67 1.19 0.80
CA VAL A 9 4.21 0.44 -0.34
C VAL A 9 4.53 -0.99 0.08
N GLU A 10 4.31 -1.95 -0.80
CA GLU A 10 4.68 -3.33 -0.52
C GLU A 10 6.20 -3.48 -0.37
N THR A 11 6.65 -4.24 0.64
CA THR A 11 8.10 -4.38 0.99
C THR A 11 8.94 -4.96 -0.15
N TYR A 12 8.33 -5.71 -1.08
CA TYR A 12 8.99 -6.23 -2.28
C TYR A 12 8.52 -5.57 -3.59
N GLY A 13 7.97 -4.35 -3.51
CA GLY A 13 7.31 -3.68 -4.63
C GLY A 13 8.20 -3.30 -5.82
N TYR A 14 7.59 -2.63 -6.80
CA TYR A 14 8.22 -2.23 -8.05
C TYR A 14 9.17 -1.02 -7.87
N PRO A 15 10.50 -1.16 -8.06
CA PRO A 15 11.46 -0.10 -7.77
C PRO A 15 11.21 1.24 -8.48
N PRO A 16 10.80 1.28 -9.76
CA PRO A 16 10.48 2.54 -10.44
C PRO A 16 9.32 3.29 -9.78
N ALA A 17 8.28 2.60 -9.31
CA ALA A 17 7.17 3.23 -8.59
C ALA A 17 7.63 3.81 -7.25
N MET A 18 8.48 3.07 -6.50
CA MET A 18 9.06 3.57 -5.25
C MET A 18 9.91 4.83 -5.47
N GLN A 19 10.73 4.85 -6.52
CA GLN A 19 11.53 6.03 -6.88
C GLN A 19 10.66 7.23 -7.28
N ALA A 20 9.58 7.00 -8.03
CA ALA A 20 8.63 8.04 -8.39
C ALA A 20 7.93 8.64 -7.15
N LEU A 21 7.57 7.81 -6.17
CA LEU A 21 6.99 8.29 -4.92
C LEU A 21 8.00 9.09 -4.09
N LEU A 22 9.24 8.59 -3.95
CA LEU A 22 10.30 9.29 -3.22
C LEU A 22 10.65 10.65 -3.84
N SER A 23 10.62 10.77 -5.17
CA SER A 23 10.93 12.05 -5.85
C SER A 23 9.92 13.16 -5.55
N THR A 24 8.72 12.82 -5.05
CA THR A 24 7.73 13.80 -4.56
C THR A 24 8.01 14.32 -3.14
N GLY A 25 9.02 13.76 -2.45
CA GLY A 25 9.30 14.02 -1.04
C GLY A 25 8.41 13.21 -0.08
N ALA A 26 7.76 12.16 -0.56
CA ALA A 26 6.95 11.28 0.27
C ALA A 26 7.81 10.38 1.17
N VAL A 27 7.24 10.01 2.31
CA VAL A 27 7.81 9.02 3.23
C VAL A 27 7.17 7.67 2.95
N LEU A 28 7.97 6.72 2.48
CA LEU A 28 7.51 5.36 2.22
C LEU A 28 7.32 4.58 3.53
N VAL A 29 6.15 3.98 3.69
CA VAL A 29 5.82 3.09 4.79
C VAL A 29 5.76 1.67 4.24
N PRO A 30 6.69 0.78 4.61
CA PRO A 30 6.69 -0.59 4.11
C PRO A 30 5.48 -1.36 4.67
N LEU A 31 4.82 -2.12 3.80
CA LEU A 31 3.73 -3.03 4.09
C LEU A 31 4.14 -4.43 3.65
N HIS A 32 4.22 -5.37 4.59
CA HIS A 32 4.62 -6.73 4.27
C HIS A 32 3.52 -7.45 3.48
N VAL A 33 3.95 -8.38 2.63
CA VAL A 33 3.09 -9.25 1.83
C VAL A 33 3.27 -10.67 2.35
N ASP A 34 2.17 -11.36 2.64
CA ASP A 34 2.16 -12.80 2.94
C ASP A 34 1.50 -13.58 1.79
N ALA A 35 1.26 -14.88 1.99
CA ALA A 35 0.67 -15.75 0.98
C ALA A 35 -0.72 -15.32 0.49
N GLU A 36 -1.42 -14.45 1.24
CA GLU A 36 -2.74 -13.93 0.91
C GLU A 36 -2.70 -12.46 0.42
N GLY A 37 -1.50 -11.93 0.16
CA GLY A 37 -1.27 -10.54 -0.28
C GLY A 37 -0.86 -9.61 0.86
N VAL A 38 -1.05 -8.29 0.68
CA VAL A 38 -0.62 -7.28 1.64
C VAL A 38 -1.24 -7.48 3.04
N ARG A 39 -0.45 -7.20 4.08
CA ARG A 39 -0.82 -7.21 5.49
C ARG A 39 -1.63 -5.96 5.85
N LEU A 40 -2.95 -6.12 5.97
CA LEU A 40 -3.85 -5.01 6.26
C LEU A 40 -3.74 -4.48 7.69
N ASP A 41 -3.27 -5.30 8.63
CA ASP A 41 -3.01 -4.88 10.01
C ASP A 41 -1.86 -3.87 10.11
N GLU A 42 -0.87 -3.95 9.21
CA GLU A 42 0.20 -2.95 9.10
C GLU A 42 -0.31 -1.66 8.49
N LEU A 43 -1.14 -1.76 7.45
CA LEU A 43 -1.80 -0.61 6.82
C LEU A 43 -2.70 0.13 7.82
N GLU A 44 -3.51 -0.59 8.59
CA GLU A 44 -4.39 0.01 9.60
C GLU A 44 -3.60 0.72 10.71
N ARG A 45 -2.49 0.12 11.18
CA ARG A 45 -1.57 0.77 12.12
C ARG A 45 -0.96 2.05 11.54
N ALA A 46 -0.55 2.03 10.27
CA ALA A 46 0.00 3.20 9.60
C ALA A 46 -1.03 4.32 9.42
N LEU A 47 -2.29 3.97 9.09
CA LEU A 47 -3.41 4.89 9.01
C LEU A 47 -3.75 5.51 10.38
N ALA A 48 -3.74 4.70 11.44
CA ALA A 48 -3.99 5.17 12.81
C ALA A 48 -2.90 6.14 13.31
N ALA A 49 -1.65 5.95 12.88
CA ALA A 49 -0.56 6.88 13.16
C ALA A 49 -0.66 8.22 12.38
N GLY A 50 -1.58 8.32 11.42
CA GLY A 50 -1.87 9.55 10.69
C GLY A 50 -0.90 9.90 9.55
N GLY A 51 -1.32 10.79 8.67
CA GLY A 51 -0.49 11.30 7.56
C GLY A 51 -0.32 10.36 6.37
N LEU A 52 -0.92 9.17 6.39
CA LEU A 52 -0.93 8.25 5.25
C LEU A 52 -2.02 8.67 4.25
N VAL A 53 -1.58 9.14 3.08
CA VAL A 53 -2.46 9.72 2.05
C VAL A 53 -2.74 8.75 0.90
N ALA A 54 -1.88 7.74 0.72
CA ALA A 54 -2.01 6.75 -0.33
C ALA A 54 -1.40 5.39 0.05
N ALA A 55 -1.82 4.34 -0.64
CA ALA A 55 -1.13 3.05 -0.68
C ALA A 55 -0.99 2.59 -2.14
N TYR A 56 0.23 2.18 -2.52
CA TYR A 56 0.54 1.57 -3.81
C TYR A 56 0.73 0.06 -3.60
N LEU A 57 -0.13 -0.73 -4.24
CA LEU A 57 -0.21 -2.18 -4.08
C LEU A 57 -0.19 -2.88 -5.44
N ILE A 58 0.29 -4.12 -5.47
CA ILE A 58 0.25 -5.00 -6.64
C ILE A 58 -0.67 -6.18 -6.28
N PRO A 59 -2.01 -5.99 -6.35
CA PRO A 59 -2.97 -6.95 -5.79
C PRO A 59 -3.06 -8.26 -6.57
N ARG A 60 -2.56 -8.32 -7.81
CA ARG A 60 -2.54 -9.52 -8.67
C ARG A 60 -1.11 -9.82 -9.08
N HIS A 61 -0.71 -11.09 -9.01
CA HIS A 61 0.64 -11.55 -9.36
C HIS A 61 1.75 -10.67 -8.76
N GLN A 62 1.64 -10.39 -7.45
CA GLN A 62 2.56 -9.51 -6.74
C GLN A 62 4.00 -9.79 -7.15
N TYR A 63 4.72 -8.79 -7.64
CA TYR A 63 6.12 -8.98 -8.00
C TYR A 63 7.00 -8.81 -6.74
N PRO A 64 7.88 -9.76 -6.38
CA PRO A 64 8.23 -11.03 -7.01
C PRO A 64 7.54 -12.25 -6.37
N THR A 65 6.65 -12.08 -5.38
CA THR A 65 6.12 -13.18 -4.56
C THR A 65 5.04 -14.03 -5.24
N THR A 66 4.51 -13.56 -6.37
CA THR A 66 3.34 -14.05 -7.12
C THR A 66 2.04 -14.19 -6.32
N ALA A 67 2.05 -13.77 -5.05
CA ALA A 67 0.88 -13.75 -4.18
C ALA A 67 -0.22 -12.88 -4.78
N SER A 68 -1.46 -13.22 -4.47
CA SER A 68 -2.62 -12.45 -4.92
C SER A 68 -3.50 -12.12 -3.72
N LEU A 69 -4.01 -10.90 -3.69
CA LEU A 69 -4.86 -10.42 -2.62
C LEU A 69 -6.20 -11.19 -2.66
N ILE A 70 -6.45 -12.02 -1.65
CA ILE A 70 -7.69 -12.80 -1.59
C ILE A 70 -8.91 -11.88 -1.44
N ALA A 71 -10.08 -12.34 -1.92
CA ALA A 71 -11.31 -11.55 -1.91
C ALA A 71 -11.68 -10.95 -0.53
N PRO A 72 -11.56 -11.67 0.61
CA PRO A 72 -11.82 -11.09 1.93
C PRO A 72 -10.93 -9.89 2.27
N ARG A 73 -9.62 -9.99 1.97
CA ARG A 73 -8.67 -8.89 2.21
C ARG A 73 -8.94 -7.73 1.26
N ARG A 74 -9.31 -7.99 0.01
CA ARG A 74 -9.70 -6.92 -0.93
C ARG A 74 -10.90 -6.12 -0.42
N LEU A 75 -11.93 -6.79 0.11
CA LEU A 75 -13.08 -6.11 0.71
C LEU A 75 -12.69 -5.28 1.94
N ALA A 76 -11.84 -5.84 2.81
CA ALA A 76 -11.33 -5.12 3.98
C ALA A 76 -10.48 -3.89 3.60
N LEU A 77 -9.63 -4.01 2.57
CA LEU A 77 -8.85 -2.89 2.04
C LEU A 77 -9.74 -1.75 1.52
N LEU A 78 -10.79 -2.08 0.76
CA LEU A 78 -11.75 -1.09 0.27
C LEU A 78 -12.52 -0.43 1.44
N ALA A 79 -12.84 -1.19 2.48
CA ALA A 79 -13.45 -0.65 3.69
C ALA A 79 -12.51 0.34 4.41
N LEU A 80 -11.21 0.00 4.52
CA LEU A 80 -10.18 0.88 5.08
C LEU A 80 -10.03 2.17 4.26
N ALA A 81 -9.98 2.06 2.93
CA ALA A 81 -9.88 3.21 2.03
C ALA A 81 -11.06 4.18 2.21
N ARG A 82 -12.28 3.65 2.30
CA ARG A 82 -13.48 4.45 2.57
C ARG A 82 -13.45 5.09 3.96
N ARG A 83 -13.03 4.35 4.99
CA ARG A 83 -13.05 4.82 6.38
C ARG A 83 -12.00 5.90 6.64
N HIS A 84 -10.79 5.73 6.12
CA HIS A 84 -9.66 6.62 6.39
C HIS A 84 -9.39 7.65 5.28
N ARG A 85 -10.09 7.56 4.14
CA ARG A 85 -10.00 8.51 3.01
C ARG A 85 -8.57 8.65 2.47
N PHE A 86 -7.92 7.53 2.18
CA PHE A 86 -6.64 7.49 1.47
C PHE A 86 -6.83 6.99 0.03
N ALA A 87 -5.91 7.34 -0.87
CA ALA A 87 -5.93 6.89 -2.25
C ALA A 87 -5.34 5.48 -2.39
N LEU A 88 -6.03 4.58 -3.08
CA LEU A 88 -5.50 3.27 -3.44
C LEU A 88 -4.99 3.32 -4.88
N ILE A 89 -3.72 3.00 -5.09
CA ILE A 89 -3.09 2.89 -6.40
C ILE A 89 -2.80 1.41 -6.63
N GLU A 90 -3.48 0.81 -7.60
CA GLU A 90 -3.30 -0.59 -7.99
C GLU A 90 -2.43 -0.65 -9.25
N ASP A 91 -1.42 -1.50 -9.25
CA ASP A 91 -0.63 -1.88 -10.44
C ASP A 91 -0.92 -3.34 -10.81
N ASP A 92 -1.06 -3.62 -12.10
CA ASP A 92 -1.61 -4.89 -12.64
C ASP A 92 -0.60 -5.73 -13.42
#